data_AF-A0AAV2NAR8-F1
#
_entry.id   AF-A0AAV2NAR8-F1
#
_cell.length_a   1.000
_cell.length_b   1.000
_cell.length_c   1.000
_cell.angle_alpha   90.00
_cell.angle_beta   90.00
_cell.angle_gamma   90.00
#
_symmetry.space_group_name_H-M   'P 1'
#
loop_
_entity.id
_entity.type
_entity.pdbx_description
1 polymer ?
#
loop_
_entity_poly.entity_id
_entity_poly.type
_entity_poly.pdbx_seq_one_letter_code
_entity_poly.pdbx_strand_id
1 'polypeptide(L)'
;MSFPNKEDRLNCWSRRDEYWQCLDEGKSQAECIEFRKQYEKFCPSQWVKHFDRKRDYLKFKEQIEKGGIRCLDGGTQSSEKADLPEQFDKKSQAVLDLQATNKDLH
;
A
#
# COMPACT_ATOMS: atom_id res chain seq x y z
N MET A 1 -14.24 15.98 -8.45
CA MET A 1 -13.36 16.13 -7.27
C MET A 1 -11.98 16.50 -7.77
N SER A 2 -11.34 17.52 -7.18
CA SER A 2 -10.02 17.99 -7.59
C SER A 2 -8.98 16.91 -7.37
N PHE A 3 -8.08 16.73 -8.33
CA PHE A 3 -6.94 15.83 -8.17
C PHE A 3 -6.01 16.44 -7.11
N PRO A 4 -5.64 15.70 -6.06
CA PRO A 4 -4.71 16.20 -5.05
C PRO A 4 -3.38 16.55 -5.72
N ASN A 5 -2.79 17.68 -5.32
CA ASN A 5 -1.48 18.12 -5.80
C ASN A 5 -0.41 17.08 -5.43
N LYS A 6 0.77 17.17 -6.07
CA LYS A 6 1.88 16.24 -5.77
C LYS A 6 2.26 16.26 -4.29
N GLU A 7 2.27 17.45 -3.68
CA GLU A 7 2.59 17.65 -2.26
C GLU A 7 1.52 17.05 -1.34
N ASP A 8 0.23 17.26 -1.64
CA ASP A 8 -0.88 16.68 -0.87
C ASP A 8 -0.82 15.15 -0.85
N ARG A 9 -0.44 14.55 -1.98
CA ARG A 9 -0.26 13.10 -2.10
C ARG A 9 0.86 12.60 -1.19
N LEU A 10 2.01 13.27 -1.20
CA LEU A 10 3.15 12.91 -0.35
C LEU A 10 2.78 13.05 1.12
N ASN A 11 2.14 14.16 1.50
CA ASN A 11 1.69 14.39 2.87
C ASN A 11 0.67 13.32 3.32
N CYS A 12 -0.26 12.94 2.45
CA CYS A 12 -1.19 11.84 2.70
C CYS A 12 -0.45 10.51 2.96
N TRP A 13 0.57 10.19 2.17
CA TRP A 13 1.37 8.98 2.38
C TRP A 13 2.17 9.03 3.69
N SER A 14 2.77 10.16 4.05
CA SER A 14 3.45 10.32 5.34
C SER A 14 2.51 10.06 6.52
N ARG A 15 1.30 10.64 6.49
CA ARG A 15 0.28 10.43 7.55
C ARG A 15 -0.24 9.00 7.61
N ARG A 16 -0.37 8.34 6.45
CA ARG A 16 -0.69 6.91 6.38
C ARG A 16 0.36 6.10 7.11
N ASP A 17 1.64 6.36 6.82
CA ASP A 17 2.75 5.57 7.34
C ASP A 17 2.89 5.76 8.85
N GLU A 18 2.70 6.99 9.36
CA GLU A 18 2.59 7.27 10.81
C GLU A 18 1.45 6.46 11.48
N TYR A 19 0.25 6.45 10.87
CA TYR A 19 -0.88 5.66 11.37
C TYR A 19 -0.60 4.14 11.30
N TRP A 20 0.10 3.69 10.27
CA TRP A 20 0.44 2.28 10.11
C TRP A 20 1.47 1.82 11.12
N GLN A 21 2.51 2.61 11.32
CA GLN A 21 3.51 2.39 12.35
C GLN A 21 2.87 2.31 13.74
N CYS A 22 1.98 3.25 14.09
CA CYS A 22 1.27 3.23 15.38
C CYS A 22 0.52 1.91 15.63
N LEU A 23 -0.12 1.38 14.59
CA LEU A 23 -0.86 0.12 14.66
C LEU A 23 0.05 -1.13 14.66
N ASP A 24 1.23 -1.07 14.01
CA ASP A 24 2.19 -2.17 14.04
C ASP A 24 2.96 -2.23 15.38
N GLU A 25 3.11 -1.10 16.06
CA GLU A 25 3.62 -1.02 17.44
C GLU A 25 2.67 -1.66 18.47
N GLY A 26 1.50 -2.15 18.06
CA GLY A 26 0.54 -2.81 18.95
C GLY A 26 -0.15 -1.88 19.93
N LYS A 27 -0.07 -0.56 19.70
CA LYS A 27 -0.72 0.46 20.51
C LYS A 27 -2.24 0.34 20.41
N SER A 28 -2.91 0.70 21.49
CA SER A 28 -4.37 0.66 21.53
C SER A 28 -4.95 1.54 20.43
N GLN A 29 -6.07 1.12 19.83
CA GLN A 29 -6.74 1.90 18.77
C GLN A 29 -7.01 3.35 19.22
N ALA A 30 -7.19 3.57 20.53
CA ALA A 30 -7.37 4.90 21.13
C ALA A 30 -6.19 5.84 20.91
N GLU A 31 -4.96 5.34 20.97
CA GLU A 31 -3.74 6.15 20.74
C GLU A 31 -3.56 6.47 19.26
N CYS A 32 -3.98 5.58 18.37
CA CYS A 32 -3.86 5.77 16.93
C CYS A 32 -5.05 6.54 16.30
N ILE A 33 -6.10 6.90 17.06
CA ILE A 33 -7.26 7.67 16.57
C ILE A 33 -6.85 9.06 16.10
N GLU A 34 -5.89 9.71 16.77
CA GLU A 34 -5.46 11.06 16.35
C GLU A 34 -4.77 11.01 14.98
N PHE A 35 -3.93 10.00 14.73
CA PHE A 35 -3.34 9.76 13.41
C PHE A 35 -4.40 9.39 12.37
N ARG A 36 -5.44 8.62 12.74
CA ARG A 36 -6.58 8.31 11.87
C ARG A 36 -7.31 9.57 11.40
N LYS A 37 -7.59 10.51 12.30
CA LYS A 37 -8.26 11.79 11.98
C LYS A 37 -7.42 12.62 11.01
N GLN A 38 -6.11 12.71 11.25
CA GLN A 38 -5.20 13.41 10.34
C GLN A 38 -5.17 12.75 8.97
N TYR A 39 -5.07 11.42 8.95
CA TYR A 39 -5.08 10.63 7.73
C TYR A 39 -6.34 10.85 6.89
N GLU A 40 -7.53 10.83 7.49
CA GLU A 40 -8.80 11.11 6.79
C GLU A 40 -8.94 12.57 6.33
N LYS A 41 -8.28 13.52 7.01
CA LYS A 41 -8.27 14.93 6.64
C LYS A 41 -7.36 15.22 5.44
N PHE A 42 -6.18 14.60 5.40
CA PHE A 42 -5.19 14.83 4.35
C PHE A 42 -5.37 13.92 3.14
N CYS A 43 -5.97 12.74 3.31
CA CYS A 43 -6.18 11.78 2.24
C CYS A 43 -7.62 11.80 1.71
N PRO A 44 -7.81 11.62 0.39
CA PRO A 44 -9.13 11.35 -0.17
C PRO A 44 -9.75 10.08 0.44
N SER A 45 -11.06 10.11 0.70
CA SER A 45 -11.80 8.98 1.30
C SER A 45 -11.69 7.67 0.50
N GLN A 46 -11.54 7.76 -0.83
CA GLN A 46 -11.32 6.59 -1.69
C GLN A 46 -9.98 5.91 -1.39
N TRP A 47 -8.94 6.69 -1.11
CA TRP A 47 -7.62 6.16 -0.79
C TRP A 47 -7.61 5.53 0.58
N VAL A 48 -8.21 6.18 1.58
CA VAL A 48 -8.37 5.61 2.93
C VAL A 48 -8.99 4.21 2.86
N LYS A 49 -10.12 4.06 2.16
CA LYS A 49 -10.80 2.76 1.95
C LYS A 49 -9.94 1.74 1.22
N HIS A 50 -9.14 2.17 0.25
CA HIS A 50 -8.25 1.27 -0.49
C HIS A 50 -7.11 0.77 0.41
N PHE A 51 -6.48 1.67 1.16
CA PHE A 51 -5.36 1.35 2.05
C PHE A 51 -5.78 0.50 3.25
N ASP A 52 -6.95 0.76 3.85
CA ASP A 52 -7.49 -0.08 4.93
C ASP A 52 -7.65 -1.54 4.47
N ARG A 53 -8.34 -1.75 3.34
CA ARG A 53 -8.51 -3.09 2.74
C ARG A 53 -7.20 -3.77 2.40
N LYS A 54 -6.23 -3.02 1.88
CA LYS A 54 -4.90 -3.55 1.57
C LYS A 54 -4.20 -4.04 2.84
N ARG A 55 -4.31 -3.32 3.95
CA ARG A 55 -3.70 -3.72 5.21
C ARG A 55 -4.35 -4.97 5.80
N ASP A 56 -5.68 -5.01 5.82
CA ASP A 56 -6.41 -6.19 6.28
C ASP A 56 -5.96 -7.43 5.50
N TYR A 57 -5.89 -7.31 4.17
CA TYR A 57 -5.38 -8.37 3.31
C TYR A 57 -3.96 -8.82 3.67
N LEU A 58 -3.04 -7.87 3.94
CA LEU A 58 -1.67 -8.21 4.34
C LEU A 58 -1.62 -8.93 5.69
N LYS A 59 -2.42 -8.52 6.67
CA LYS A 59 -2.52 -9.20 7.97
C LYS A 59 -3.13 -10.59 7.82
N PHE A 60 -4.17 -10.75 6.99
CA PHE A 60 -4.74 -12.06 6.69
C PHE A 60 -3.74 -12.96 5.94
N LYS A 61 -3.00 -12.43 4.97
CA LYS A 61 -1.95 -13.16 4.25
C LYS A 61 -0.88 -13.65 5.22
N GLU A 62 -0.41 -12.79 6.11
CA GLU A 62 0.58 -13.14 7.14
C GLU A 62 0.04 -14.23 8.09
N GLN A 63 -1.23 -14.14 8.48
CA GLN A 63 -1.89 -15.18 9.30
C GLN A 63 -2.03 -16.51 8.56
N ILE A 64 -2.32 -16.49 7.25
CA ILE A 64 -2.41 -17.70 6.43
C ILE A 64 -1.03 -18.36 6.28
N GLU A 65 0.01 -17.56 6.00
CA GLU A 65 1.40 -18.04 5.88
C GLU A 65 1.91 -18.63 7.21
N LYS A 66 1.58 -17.99 8.34
CA LYS A 66 1.99 -18.46 9.68
C LYS A 66 1.12 -19.61 10.22
N GLY A 67 -0.17 -19.62 9.90
CA GLY A 67 -1.17 -20.52 10.47
C GLY A 67 -1.39 -21.81 9.70
N GLY A 68 -0.96 -21.88 8.43
CA GLY A 68 -1.33 -22.96 7.53
C GLY A 68 -2.84 -22.94 7.24
N ILE A 69 -3.21 -23.10 5.97
CA ILE A 69 -4.62 -23.10 5.59
C ILE A 69 -5.30 -24.33 6.21
N ARG A 70 -6.11 -24.13 7.25
CA ARG A 70 -7.12 -25.12 7.64
C ARG A 70 -8.31 -24.93 6.70
N CYS A 71 -8.23 -25.56 5.52
CA CYS A 71 -9.40 -25.72 4.67
C CYS A 71 -10.45 -26.51 5.48
N LEU A 72 -11.51 -25.84 5.93
CA LEU A 72 -12.79 -26.51 6.02
C LEU A 72 -13.23 -26.66 4.57
N ASP A 73 -13.45 -27.91 4.16
CA ASP A 73 -13.88 -28.35 2.83
C ASP A 73 -12.76 -28.70 1.84
N GLY A 74 -12.29 -29.95 2.02
CA GLY A 74 -11.72 -30.86 1.02
C GLY A 74 -11.26 -30.30 -0.32
N GLY A 75 -10.00 -29.87 -0.38
CA GLY A 75 -9.33 -29.52 -1.62
C GLY A 75 -7.92 -29.05 -1.37
N THR A 76 -6.99 -29.98 -1.19
CA THR A 76 -5.56 -29.68 -1.05
C THR A 76 -5.05 -29.13 -2.38
N GLN A 77 -4.62 -27.87 -2.40
CA GLN A 77 -3.69 -27.37 -3.42
C GLN A 77 -2.48 -26.77 -2.72
N SER A 78 -1.42 -27.58 -2.73
CA SER A 78 -0.04 -27.16 -2.53
C SER A 78 0.41 -26.37 -3.75
N SER A 79 1.40 -25.47 -3.56
CA SER A 79 2.05 -24.63 -4.60
C SER A 79 1.16 -23.51 -5.15
N GLU A 80 1.57 -22.26 -5.33
CA GLU A 80 2.87 -21.61 -5.42
C GLU A 80 2.70 -20.17 -4.89
N LYS A 81 3.80 -19.49 -4.54
CA LYS A 81 3.82 -18.06 -4.18
C LYS A 81 2.88 -17.25 -5.08
N ALA A 82 1.78 -16.76 -4.53
CA ALA A 82 1.00 -15.71 -5.16
C ALA A 82 1.83 -14.42 -5.10
N ASP A 83 2.53 -14.17 -6.20
CA ASP A 83 3.20 -12.94 -6.58
C ASP A 83 2.24 -11.77 -6.29
N LEU A 84 2.60 -10.99 -5.27
CA LEU A 84 1.96 -9.71 -5.02
C LEU A 84 2.38 -8.82 -6.19
N PRO A 85 1.47 -8.20 -6.95
CA PRO A 85 1.89 -7.38 -8.07
C PRO A 85 2.71 -6.21 -7.51
N GLU A 86 4.01 -6.29 -7.72
CA GLU A 86 5.01 -5.25 -7.56
C GLU A 86 4.70 -4.16 -8.61
N GLN A 87 3.58 -3.46 -8.43
CA GLN A 87 3.09 -2.41 -9.33
C GLN A 87 3.57 -1.03 -8.86
N PHE A 88 4.81 -0.98 -8.40
CA PHE A 88 5.59 0.17 -7.98
C PHE A 88 7.01 -0.22 -8.42
N ASP A 89 7.37 -0.10 -9.70
CA ASP A 89 8.37 0.92 -10.08
C ASP A 89 8.49 1.16 -11.61
N LYS A 90 7.76 0.43 -12.46
CA LYS A 90 8.01 0.47 -13.93
C LYS A 90 7.59 1.75 -14.66
N LYS A 91 6.87 2.69 -14.01
CA LYS A 91 6.49 3.96 -14.65
C LYS A 91 7.56 5.06 -14.53
N SER A 92 8.56 4.90 -13.66
CA SER A 92 9.64 5.89 -13.51
C SER A 92 10.80 5.65 -14.49
N GLN A 93 11.10 4.38 -14.81
CA GLN A 93 12.21 4.04 -15.72
C GLN A 93 11.98 4.52 -17.17
N ALA A 94 10.74 4.43 -17.66
CA ALA A 94 10.42 4.79 -19.04
C ALA A 94 10.47 6.31 -19.35
N VAL A 95 10.53 7.17 -18.33
CA VAL A 95 10.61 8.63 -18.52
C VAL A 95 12.07 9.11 -18.61
N LEU A 96 13.04 8.34 -18.11
CA LEU A 96 14.46 8.71 -18.10
C LEU A 96 15.24 8.18 -19.32
N ASP A 97 14.82 7.09 -19.95
CA ASP A 97 15.56 6.51 -21.09
C ASP A 97 15.22 7.13 -22.46
N LEU A 98 14.19 7.98 -22.57
CA LEU A 98 13.83 8.61 -23.86
C LEU A 98 14.54 9.94 -24.13
N GLN A 99 15.24 10.51 -23.15
CA GLN A 99 15.92 11.81 -23.31
C GLN A 99 17.41 11.68 -23.70
N ALA A 100 17.96 10.45 -23.73
CA ALA A 100 19.39 10.22 -23.96
C ALA A 100 19.78 9.87 -25.42
N THR A 101 18.84 9.81 -26.37
CA THR A 101 19.14 9.40 -27.77
C THR A 101 18.92 10.49 -28.81
N ASN A 102 18.66 11.74 -28.41
CA ASN A 102 18.58 12.91 -29.30
C ASN A 102 19.76 13.89 -29.11
N LYS A 103 20.94 13.33 -28.87
CA LYS A 103 22.24 14.01 -29.00
C LYS A 103 23.19 12.98 -29.58
N ASP A 104 23.14 12.80 -30.90
CA ASP A 104 24.21 12.29 -31.77
C ASP A 104 23.62 11.75 -33.08
N LEU A 105 23.10 12.66 -33.92
CA LEU A 105 23.22 12.50 -35.37
C LEU A 105 23.05 13.86 -36.07
N HIS A 106 24.20 14.46 -36.40
CA HIS A 106 24.48 15.50 -37.40
C HIS A 106 23.82 16.87 -37.26
#